data_AF-A0A7S3BL35-F1
#
_entry.id   AF-A0A7S3BL35-F1
#
_cell.length_a   1.000
_cell.length_b   1.000
_cell.length_c   1.000
_cell.angle_alpha   90.00
_cell.angle_beta   90.00
_cell.angle_gamma   90.00
#
_symmetry.space_group_name_H-M   'P 1'
#
loop_
_entity.id
_entity.type
_entity.pdbx_description
1 polymer ?
#
loop_
_entity_poly.entity_id
_entity_poly.type
_entity_poly.pdbx_seq_one_letter_code
_entity_poly.pdbx_strand_id
1 'polypeptide(L)'
;NQIVVALARAVPGVLNAFFVVLLVMCIYAILAVEFFNGFGESGVYNNSFGIEVNSITNRQLTYGDEYYGTFARALFTLFQVLTGESWAEAIARPVIFGDTITMQL
;
A
#
# COMPACT_ATOMS: atom_id res chain seq x y z
N ASN A 1 35.48 15.25 9.92
CA ASN A 1 34.53 14.34 10.58
C ASN A 1 34.52 13.01 9.82
N GLN A 2 35.20 11.96 10.34
CA GLN A 2 35.45 10.72 9.59
C GLN A 2 34.16 9.95 9.23
N ILE A 3 33.15 10.00 10.10
CA ILE A 3 31.83 9.39 9.87
C ILE A 3 31.13 10.02 8.66
N VAL A 4 31.10 11.35 8.57
CA VAL A 4 30.46 12.07 7.46
C VAL A 4 31.15 11.77 6.12
N VAL A 5 32.49 11.68 6.12
CA VAL A 5 33.26 11.33 4.91
C VAL A 5 32.97 9.89 4.46
N ALA A 6 32.82 8.96 5.41
CA ALA A 6 32.45 7.58 5.10
C ALA A 6 31.03 7.49 4.51
N LEU A 7 30.05 8.19 5.10
CA LEU A 7 28.67 8.26 4.59
C LEU A 7 28.63 8.85 3.18
N ALA A 8 29.29 9.99 2.95
CA ALA A 8 29.32 10.65 1.65
C ALA A 8 29.90 9.75 0.54
N ARG A 9 30.88 8.91 0.87
CA ARG A 9 31.47 7.95 -0.08
C ARG A 9 30.54 6.78 -0.41
N ALA A 10 29.61 6.42 0.49
CA ALA A 10 28.65 5.34 0.28
C ALA A 10 27.44 5.78 -0.57
N VAL A 11 27.05 7.07 -0.52
CA VAL A 11 25.86 7.60 -1.21
C VAL A 11 25.81 7.25 -2.71
N PRO A 12 26.87 7.46 -3.51
CA PRO A 12 26.81 7.17 -4.95
C PRO A 12 26.51 5.70 -5.26
N GLY A 13 27.01 4.77 -4.44
CA GLY A 13 26.73 3.35 -4.59
C GLY A 13 25.29 2.98 -4.22
N VAL A 14 24.78 3.56 -3.12
CA VAL A 14 23.41 3.31 -2.66
C VAL A 14 22.36 3.89 -3.62
N LEU A 15 22.65 5.01 -4.29
CA LEU A 15 21.72 5.64 -5.24
C LEU A 15 21.31 4.73 -6.39
N ASN A 16 22.22 3.90 -6.92
CA ASN A 16 21.89 2.96 -7.99
C ASN A 16 20.83 1.94 -7.54
N ALA A 17 21.00 1.37 -6.35
CA ALA A 17 20.03 0.45 -5.77
C ALA A 17 18.71 1.17 -5.43
N PHE A 18 18.79 2.42 -4.94
CA PHE A 18 17.63 3.23 -4.64
C PHE A 18 16.73 3.45 -5.87
N PHE A 19 17.32 3.75 -7.05
CA PHE A 19 16.53 3.91 -8.28
C PHE A 19 15.86 2.62 -8.74
N VAL A 20 16.53 1.48 -8.59
CA VAL A 20 15.95 0.17 -8.94
C VAL A 20 14.73 -0.12 -8.04
N VAL A 21 14.87 0.05 -6.73
CA VAL A 21 13.75 -0.15 -5.79
C VAL A 21 12.63 0.84 -6.06
N LEU A 22 12.94 2.12 -6.30
CA LEU A 22 11.94 3.13 -6.64
C LEU A 22 11.18 2.78 -7.92
N LEU A 23 11.87 2.34 -8.97
CA LEU A 23 11.25 1.95 -10.23
C LEU A 23 10.32 0.75 -10.04
N VAL A 24 10.76 -0.26 -9.28
CA VAL A 24 9.92 -1.42 -8.93
C VAL A 24 8.69 -0.96 -8.15
N MET A 25 8.84 -0.09 -7.15
CA MET A 25 7.71 0.47 -6.40
C MET A 25 6.75 1.25 -7.30
N CYS A 26 7.22 2.01 -8.29
CA CYS A 26 6.35 2.70 -9.24
C CYS A 26 5.51 1.73 -10.08
N ILE A 27 6.11 0.64 -10.57
CA ILE A 27 5.38 -0.39 -11.34
C ILE A 27 4.30 -1.02 -10.46
N TYR A 28 4.64 -1.45 -9.24
CA TYR A 28 3.68 -2.03 -8.31
C TYR A 28 2.63 -1.02 -7.85
N ALA A 29 2.95 0.28 -7.75
CA ALA A 29 1.98 1.31 -7.39
C ALA A 29 0.90 1.46 -8.45
N ILE A 30 1.27 1.45 -9.74
CA ILE A 30 0.29 1.50 -10.84
C ILE A 30 -0.63 0.27 -10.78
N LEU A 31 -0.06 -0.93 -10.63
CA LEU A 31 -0.84 -2.18 -10.51
C LEU A 31 -1.75 -2.16 -9.29
N ALA A 32 -1.28 -1.63 -8.16
CA ALA A 32 -2.06 -1.58 -6.94
C ALA A 32 -3.26 -0.62 -7.05
N VAL A 33 -3.12 0.50 -7.76
CA VAL A 33 -4.26 1.38 -8.07
C VAL A 33 -5.29 0.64 -8.91
N GLU A 34 -4.85 -0.09 -9.94
CA GLU A 34 -5.75 -0.80 -10.85
C GLU A 34 -6.51 -1.94 -10.16
N PHE A 35 -5.88 -2.65 -9.22
CA PHE A 35 -6.50 -3.80 -8.56
C PHE A 35 -7.24 -3.48 -7.27
N PHE A 36 -6.79 -2.48 -6.51
CA PHE A 36 -7.23 -2.30 -5.12
C PHE A 36 -7.94 -0.97 -4.84
N ASN A 37 -8.07 -0.05 -5.81
CA ASN A 37 -8.75 1.23 -5.58
C ASN A 37 -10.24 1.07 -5.19
N GLY A 38 -10.92 0.02 -5.67
CA GLY A 38 -12.33 -0.27 -5.40
C GLY A 38 -12.56 -1.12 -4.15
N PHE A 39 -11.52 -1.49 -3.41
CA PHE A 39 -11.68 -2.32 -2.21
C PHE A 39 -12.54 -1.62 -1.16
N GLY A 40 -13.63 -2.27 -0.74
CA GLY A 40 -14.55 -1.74 0.26
C GLY A 40 -15.26 -0.46 -0.16
N GLU A 41 -15.54 -0.27 -1.46
CA GLU A 41 -16.23 0.91 -2.01
C GLU A 41 -17.58 1.19 -1.33
N SER A 42 -18.30 0.15 -0.89
CA SER A 42 -19.55 0.28 -0.11
C SER A 42 -19.35 0.62 1.37
N GLY A 43 -18.10 0.83 1.81
CA GLY A 43 -17.74 1.09 3.20
C GLY A 43 -17.70 -0.16 4.08
N VAL A 44 -17.92 -1.35 3.52
CA VAL A 44 -17.84 -2.64 4.20
C VAL A 44 -17.20 -3.70 3.30
N TYR A 45 -16.62 -4.74 3.91
CA TYR A 45 -16.18 -5.97 3.23
C TYR A 45 -16.58 -7.19 4.08
N ASN A 46 -16.67 -8.37 3.46
CA ASN A 46 -16.96 -9.61 4.17
C ASN A 46 -15.66 -10.31 4.58
N ASN A 47 -15.61 -10.79 5.82
CA ASN A 47 -14.53 -11.69 6.24
C ASN A 47 -14.82 -13.14 5.82
N SER A 48 -13.87 -14.05 6.10
CA SER A 48 -13.98 -15.48 5.77
C SER A 48 -15.16 -16.23 6.41
N PHE A 49 -15.89 -15.60 7.33
CA PHE A 49 -17.10 -16.14 7.95
C PHE A 49 -18.39 -15.52 7.38
N GLY A 50 -18.28 -14.66 6.36
CA GLY A 50 -19.41 -13.95 5.76
C GLY A 50 -19.97 -12.82 6.64
N ILE A 51 -19.20 -12.35 7.62
CA ILE A 51 -19.60 -11.25 8.50
C ILE A 51 -19.11 -9.94 7.88
N GLU A 52 -20.01 -8.95 7.79
CA GLU A 52 -19.69 -7.61 7.34
C GLU A 52 -18.78 -6.90 8.35
N VAL A 53 -17.65 -6.39 7.84
CA VAL A 53 -16.65 -5.63 8.59
C VAL A 53 -16.54 -4.23 7.98
N ASN A 54 -16.38 -3.23 8.84
CA ASN A 54 -16.22 -1.84 8.44
C ASN A 54 -14.92 -1.66 7.62
N SER A 55 -15.06 -1.04 6.45
CA SER A 55 -13.98 -0.72 5.50
C SER A 55 -13.74 0.79 5.37
N ILE A 56 -14.07 1.55 6.40
CA ILE A 56 -13.88 3.00 6.51
C ILE A 56 -12.77 3.27 7.52
N THR A 57 -11.80 4.08 7.12
CA THR A 57 -10.72 4.51 8.00
C THR A 57 -11.18 5.61 8.96
N ASN A 58 -10.36 5.94 9.95
CA ASN A 58 -10.60 7.07 10.85
C ASN A 58 -10.68 8.43 10.12
N ARG A 59 -10.25 8.50 8.85
CA ARG A 59 -10.30 9.69 8.00
C ARG A 59 -11.55 9.73 7.11
N GLN A 60 -12.50 8.82 7.35
CA GLN A 60 -13.77 8.72 6.62
C GLN A 60 -13.59 8.42 5.12
N LEU A 61 -12.52 7.71 4.77
CA LEU A 61 -12.27 7.20 3.43
C LEU A 61 -12.44 5.69 3.40
N THR A 62 -12.82 5.14 2.25
CA THR A 62 -12.75 3.68 2.04
C THR A 62 -11.29 3.25 2.00
N TYR A 63 -11.01 2.04 2.46
CA TYR A 63 -9.64 1.48 2.43
C TYR A 63 -9.05 1.53 1.01
N GLY A 64 -9.82 1.14 -0.02
CA GLY A 64 -9.37 1.20 -1.41
C GLY A 64 -8.98 2.61 -1.85
N ASP A 65 -9.79 3.62 -1.57
CA ASP A 65 -9.46 5.00 -1.95
C ASP A 65 -8.27 5.56 -1.16
N GLU A 66 -8.23 5.32 0.16
CA GLU A 66 -7.18 5.86 1.01
C GLU A 66 -5.80 5.31 0.66
N TYR A 67 -5.70 4.00 0.49
CA TYR A 67 -4.42 3.33 0.28
C TYR A 67 -4.05 3.23 -1.20
N TYR A 68 -5.03 3.17 -2.12
CA TYR A 68 -4.81 2.87 -3.54
C TYR A 68 -5.58 3.78 -4.52
N GLY A 69 -6.30 4.80 -4.06
CA GLY A 69 -7.12 5.65 -4.94
C GLY A 69 -6.35 6.50 -5.95
N THR A 70 -5.07 6.77 -5.70
CA THR A 70 -4.19 7.48 -6.64
C THR A 70 -2.79 6.87 -6.63
N PHE A 71 -2.02 7.10 -7.70
CA PHE A 71 -0.63 6.64 -7.80
C PHE A 71 0.22 7.05 -6.59
N ALA A 72 0.14 8.30 -6.13
CA ALA A 72 0.93 8.78 -5.00
C ALA A 72 0.53 8.10 -3.67
N ARG A 73 -0.77 7.85 -3.47
CA ARG A 73 -1.28 7.09 -2.32
C ARG A 73 -0.75 5.65 -2.35
N ALA A 74 -0.88 4.98 -3.50
CA ALA A 74 -0.36 3.62 -3.68
C ALA A 74 1.16 3.54 -3.48
N LEU A 75 1.91 4.53 -3.98
CA LEU A 75 3.36 4.60 -3.81
C LEU A 75 3.75 4.74 -2.33
N PHE A 76 3.04 5.59 -1.58
CA PHE A 76 3.26 5.74 -0.14
C PHE A 76 2.86 4.48 0.64
N THR A 77 1.73 3.86 0.30
CA THR A 77 1.31 2.57 0.87
C THR A 77 2.37 1.49 0.65
N LEU A 78 2.95 1.38 -0.55
CA LEU A 78 4.01 0.42 -0.83
C LEU A 78 5.33 0.76 -0.11
N PHE A 79 5.60 2.03 0.15
CA PHE A 79 6.69 2.43 1.04
C PHE A 79 6.47 1.97 2.48
N GLN A 80 5.23 2.03 3.00
CA GLN A 80 4.89 1.47 4.32
C GLN A 80 5.05 -0.06 4.34
N VAL A 81 4.62 -0.75 3.28
CA VAL A 81 4.84 -2.20 3.12
C VAL A 81 6.32 -2.54 3.12
N LEU A 82 7.15 -1.77 2.38
CA LEU A 82 8.60 -1.97 2.34
C LEU A 82 9.27 -1.76 3.71
N THR A 83 8.81 -0.80 4.49
CA THR A 83 9.35 -0.50 5.83
C THR A 83 8.74 -1.37 6.94
N GLY A 84 7.69 -2.14 6.63
CA GLY A 84 6.97 -2.99 7.56
C GLY A 84 6.08 -2.23 8.55
N GLU A 85 5.80 -0.96 8.30
CA GLU A 85 4.96 -0.14 9.16
C GLU A 85 3.49 -0.44 8.89
N SER A 86 2.80 -1.03 9.87
CA SER A 86 1.37 -1.39 9.82
C SER A 86 0.95 -2.34 8.68
N TRP A 87 1.88 -2.80 7.85
CA TRP A 87 1.59 -3.51 6.59
C TRP A 87 0.69 -4.74 6.76
N ALA A 88 0.91 -5.54 7.79
CA ALA A 88 0.15 -6.76 8.00
C ALA A 88 -1.31 -6.47 8.36
N GLU A 89 -1.53 -5.43 9.17
CA GLU A 89 -2.85 -5.10 9.72
C GLU A 89 -3.64 -4.18 8.80
N ALA A 90 -3.01 -3.11 8.31
CA ALA A 90 -3.68 -2.12 7.47
C ALA A 90 -3.86 -2.60 6.03
N ILE A 91 -2.94 -3.42 5.51
CA ILE A 91 -2.88 -3.75 4.08
C ILE A 91 -3.10 -5.24 3.82
N ALA A 92 -2.20 -6.12 4.30
CA ALA A 92 -2.18 -7.52 3.90
C ALA A 92 -3.45 -8.27 4.35
N ARG A 93 -3.89 -8.10 5.60
CA ARG A 93 -5.09 -8.79 6.10
C ARG A 93 -6.37 -8.39 5.34
N PRO A 94 -6.73 -7.10 5.20
CA PRO A 94 -7.92 -6.73 4.44
C PRO A 94 -7.86 -7.15 2.98
N VAL A 95 -6.70 -7.00 2.31
CA VAL A 95 -6.58 -7.32 0.88
C VAL A 95 -6.60 -8.82 0.60
N ILE A 96 -6.00 -9.65 1.47
CA ILE A 96 -5.89 -11.10 1.23
C ILE A 96 -7.15 -11.84 1.71
N PHE A 97 -7.79 -11.38 2.79
CA PHE A 97 -8.88 -12.10 3.45
C PHE A 97 -10.23 -11.38 3.41
N GLY A 98 -10.27 -10.15 2.89
CA GLY A 98 -11.51 -9.39 2.73
C GLY A 98 -12.09 -9.59 1.35
N ASP A 99 -13.31 -10.11 1.29
CA ASP A 99 -14.07 -10.20 0.05
C ASP A 99 -14.96 -8.96 -0.05
N THR A 100 -14.70 -8.12 -1.06
CA THR A 100 -15.60 -7.00 -1.36
C THR A 100 -16.88 -7.57 -1.95
N ILE A 101 -18.04 -7.09 -1.48
CA ILE A 101 -19.33 -7.39 -2.10
C ILE A 101 -19.36 -6.71 -3.46
N THR A 102 -18.74 -7.32 -4.46
CA THR A 102 -19.01 -6.96 -5.84
C THR A 102 -20.44 -7.39 -6.09
N MET A 103 -21.34 -6.44 -6.39
CA MET A 103 -22.62 -6.81 -6.98
C MET A 103 -22.29 -7.62 -8.23
N GLN A 104 -22.51 -8.94 -8.17
CA GLN A 104 -22.51 -9.76 -9.37
C GLN A 104 -23.62 -9.20 -10.24
N LEU A 105 -23.26 -8.69 -11.42
CA LEU A 105 -24.22 -8.49 -12.51
C LEU A 105 -24.82 -9.84 -12.90
#